data_AF-A0A5B8S283-F1
#
_entry.id   AF-A0A5B8S283-F1
#
_cell.length_a   1.000
_cell.length_b   1.000
_cell.length_c   1.000
_cell.angle_alpha   90.00
_cell.angle_beta   90.00
_cell.angle_gamma   90.00
#
_symmetry.space_group_name_H-M   'P 1'
#
loop_
_entity.id
_entity.type
_entity.pdbx_description
1 polymer ?
#
loop_
_entity_poly.entity_id
_entity_poly.type
_entity_poly.pdbx_seq_one_letter_code
_entity_poly.pdbx_strand_id
1 'polypeptide(L)'
;MKANVLLFGLLAPALLSACAPQTPAPTPVPAPRPVATTAPAAPTPPRFTGDWRDAPLTLGAWRWSVAGGQSVASFGLTAQSPPIMLACIAKGSVQLRVAGNVTTATPIGITTSGGTFPLMSDPPSPGATAIVVTLPARAPVLDAMAFSRGRFVIEVAGQLPSYLPAWPEVARVIEDCR
;
A
#
# COMPACT_ATOMS: atom_id res chain seq x y z
N MET A 1 35.36 48.66 32.74
CA MET A 1 35.82 49.23 34.02
C MET A 1 34.70 50.05 34.62
N LYS A 2 34.62 50.05 35.96
CA LYS A 2 33.67 50.73 36.87
C LYS A 2 32.36 49.99 37.18
N ALA A 3 32.38 49.48 38.41
CA ALA A 3 31.33 48.86 39.20
C ALA A 3 30.65 49.88 40.13
N ASN A 4 29.46 49.53 40.65
CA ASN A 4 28.88 49.83 41.98
C ASN A 4 27.37 49.49 41.89
N VAL A 5 26.78 48.49 42.57
CA VAL A 5 26.71 48.10 43.99
C VAL A 5 25.89 49.08 44.85
N LEU A 6 25.02 48.48 45.70
CA LEU A 6 24.18 48.96 46.83
C LEU A 6 22.67 49.05 46.48
N LEU A 7 21.73 48.22 46.98
CA LEU A 7 21.37 47.74 48.34
C LEU A 7 20.56 48.78 49.17
N PHE A 8 19.51 48.29 49.86
CA PHE A 8 18.52 48.94 50.77
C PHE A 8 17.23 49.44 50.09
N GLY A 9 16.02 49.24 50.64
CA GLY A 9 15.58 48.68 51.93
C GLY A 9 14.04 48.59 52.00
N LEU A 10 13.56 47.87 53.01
CA LEU A 10 12.15 47.63 53.35
C LEU A 10 11.31 48.93 53.45
N LEU A 11 10.05 48.87 53.00
CA LEU A 11 8.95 49.57 53.66
C LEU A 11 7.61 48.85 53.38
N ALA A 12 6.95 48.41 54.43
CA ALA A 12 5.64 47.78 54.40
C ALA A 12 4.52 48.83 54.56
N PRO A 13 3.42 48.74 53.81
CA PRO A 13 2.15 49.33 54.21
C PRO A 13 1.09 48.24 54.48
N ALA A 14 0.49 48.32 55.67
CA ALA A 14 -0.74 47.64 56.03
C ALA A 14 -1.91 48.26 55.25
N LEU A 15 -2.68 47.43 54.53
CA LEU A 15 -3.96 47.82 53.94
C LEU A 15 -5.02 46.78 54.29
N LEU A 16 -6.16 47.31 54.69
CA LEU A 16 -7.24 46.62 55.36
C LEU A 16 -7.88 45.52 54.49
N SER A 17 -8.17 44.40 55.14
CA SER A 17 -9.04 43.33 54.63
C SER A 17 -10.47 43.84 54.50
N ALA A 18 -10.90 44.13 53.29
CA ALA A 18 -12.31 44.28 52.92
C ALA A 18 -12.69 43.05 52.09
N CYS A 19 -13.25 42.05 52.76
CA CYS A 19 -13.72 40.82 52.12
C CYS A 19 -15.09 41.10 51.46
N ALA A 20 -15.08 41.48 50.18
CA ALA A 20 -16.29 41.45 49.35
C ALA A 20 -16.29 40.13 48.57
N PRO A 21 -17.36 39.31 48.66
CA PRO A 21 -17.46 38.12 47.83
C PRO A 21 -17.63 38.53 46.36
N GLN A 22 -16.60 38.30 45.57
CA GLN A 22 -16.63 38.42 44.11
C GLN A 22 -17.37 37.21 43.53
N THR A 23 -18.55 37.45 42.96
CA THR A 23 -19.30 36.44 42.22
C THR A 23 -18.50 36.06 40.96
N PRO A 24 -18.13 34.79 40.74
CA PRO A 24 -17.42 34.39 39.53
C PRO A 24 -18.28 34.69 38.30
N ALA A 25 -17.73 35.41 37.32
CA ALA A 25 -18.38 35.60 36.04
C ALA A 25 -18.54 34.24 35.34
N PRO A 26 -19.69 33.95 34.70
CA PRO A 26 -19.90 32.69 34.01
C PRO A 26 -18.91 32.56 32.84
N THR A 27 -18.19 31.44 32.79
CA THR A 27 -17.21 31.12 31.76
C THR A 27 -17.88 31.08 30.37
N PRO A 28 -17.35 31.76 29.34
CA PRO A 28 -17.88 31.65 27.99
C PRO A 28 -17.73 30.21 27.47
N VAL A 29 -18.83 29.61 27.03
CA VAL A 29 -18.83 28.26 26.46
C VAL A 29 -18.09 28.28 25.12
N PRO A 30 -17.12 27.37 24.87
CA PRO A 30 -16.41 27.30 23.60
C PRO A 30 -17.35 27.02 22.43
N ALA A 31 -17.22 27.78 21.34
CA ALA A 31 -18.00 27.56 20.12
C ALA A 31 -17.73 26.14 19.56
N PRO A 32 -18.76 25.42 19.09
CA PRO A 32 -18.59 24.10 18.48
C PRO A 32 -17.66 24.19 17.25
N ARG A 33 -16.61 23.35 17.23
CA ARG A 33 -15.71 23.24 16.07
C ARG A 33 -16.47 22.65 14.88
N PRO A 34 -16.39 23.21 13.66
CA PRO A 34 -17.02 22.63 12.48
C PRO A 34 -16.55 21.18 12.31
N VAL A 35 -17.50 20.25 12.27
CA VAL A 35 -17.23 18.84 12.00
C VAL A 35 -16.86 18.73 10.52
N ALA A 36 -15.66 18.23 10.20
CA ALA A 36 -15.28 17.98 8.83
C ALA A 36 -16.17 16.86 8.27
N THR A 37 -17.09 17.20 7.36
CA THR A 37 -17.88 16.22 6.63
C THR A 37 -16.94 15.37 5.78
N THR A 38 -16.89 14.07 6.04
CA THR A 38 -16.14 13.10 5.24
C THR A 38 -16.67 13.12 3.81
N ALA A 39 -15.81 13.36 2.82
CA ALA A 39 -16.19 13.30 1.42
C ALA A 39 -16.69 11.88 1.06
N PRO A 40 -17.75 11.73 0.25
CA PRO A 40 -18.23 10.42 -0.20
C PRO A 40 -17.12 9.63 -0.92
N ALA A 41 -17.02 8.34 -0.64
CA ALA A 41 -16.08 7.45 -1.33
C ALA A 41 -16.36 7.44 -2.84
N ALA A 42 -15.32 7.53 -3.67
CA ALA A 42 -15.46 7.48 -5.11
C ALA A 42 -16.05 6.13 -5.55
N PRO A 43 -16.95 6.10 -6.57
CA PRO A 43 -17.51 4.86 -7.08
C PRO A 43 -16.41 3.96 -7.67
N THR A 44 -16.44 2.67 -7.34
CA THR A 44 -15.50 1.67 -7.89
C THR A 44 -15.70 1.55 -9.41
N PRO A 45 -14.64 1.57 -10.23
CA PRO A 45 -14.76 1.35 -11.66
C PRO A 45 -15.44 0.00 -11.97
N PRO A 46 -16.31 -0.07 -12.99
CA PRO A 46 -16.92 -1.33 -13.40
C PRO A 46 -15.87 -2.32 -13.92
N ARG A 47 -16.07 -3.61 -13.66
CA ARG A 47 -15.27 -4.68 -14.27
C ARG A 47 -15.55 -4.76 -15.77
N PHE A 48 -14.51 -5.02 -16.56
CA PHE A 48 -14.67 -5.31 -17.99
C PHE A 48 -15.40 -6.66 -18.17
N THR A 49 -16.40 -6.71 -19.05
CA THR A 49 -17.30 -7.87 -19.21
C THR A 49 -17.11 -8.64 -20.54
N GLY A 50 -16.21 -8.18 -21.42
CA GLY A 50 -15.87 -8.86 -22.67
C GLY A 50 -14.73 -9.87 -22.56
N ASP A 51 -14.15 -10.30 -23.69
CA ASP A 51 -12.93 -11.12 -23.70
C ASP A 51 -11.78 -10.33 -23.07
N TRP A 52 -11.13 -10.91 -22.06
CA TRP A 52 -10.00 -10.31 -21.36
C TRP A 52 -8.85 -9.86 -22.28
N ARG A 53 -8.72 -10.46 -23.47
CA ARG A 53 -7.73 -10.07 -24.48
C ARG A 53 -7.98 -8.67 -25.05
N ASP A 54 -9.24 -8.24 -25.05
CA ASP A 54 -9.67 -6.93 -25.55
C ASP A 54 -9.79 -5.89 -24.43
N ALA A 55 -9.71 -6.32 -23.16
CA ALA A 55 -9.73 -5.42 -22.02
C ALA A 55 -8.54 -4.45 -22.07
N PRO A 56 -8.73 -3.16 -21.73
CA PRO A 56 -7.62 -2.22 -21.65
C PRO A 56 -6.60 -2.68 -20.61
N LEU A 57 -5.30 -2.52 -20.93
CA LEU A 57 -4.24 -2.83 -19.98
C LEU A 57 -4.37 -1.95 -18.73
N THR A 58 -4.07 -2.53 -17.57
CA THR A 58 -3.94 -1.77 -16.33
C THR A 58 -2.85 -0.72 -16.51
N LEU A 59 -3.07 0.49 -15.99
CA LEU A 59 -2.09 1.58 -16.10
C LEU A 59 -0.80 1.21 -15.35
N GLY A 60 0.31 1.21 -16.07
CA GLY A 60 1.62 0.88 -15.52
C GLY A 60 2.56 0.31 -16.57
N ALA A 61 3.80 0.10 -16.16
CA ALA A 61 4.82 -0.57 -16.96
C ALA A 61 5.61 -1.52 -16.07
N TRP A 62 6.08 -2.63 -16.65
CA TRP A 62 7.07 -3.46 -16.01
C TRP A 62 8.41 -2.74 -15.94
N ARG A 63 9.13 -2.98 -14.84
CA ARG A 63 10.54 -2.65 -14.68
C ARG A 63 11.22 -3.80 -13.95
N TRP A 64 12.31 -4.27 -14.53
CA TRP A 64 13.18 -5.24 -13.90
C TRP A 64 14.30 -4.52 -13.13
N SER A 65 14.65 -5.06 -11.97
CA SER A 65 15.75 -4.57 -11.15
C SER A 65 16.31 -5.70 -10.29
N VAL A 66 17.50 -5.48 -9.72
CA VAL A 66 18.01 -6.30 -8.62
C VAL A 66 17.80 -5.54 -7.32
N ALA A 67 16.99 -6.08 -6.43
CA ALA A 67 16.68 -5.48 -5.13
C ALA A 67 17.07 -6.46 -4.02
N GLY A 68 17.95 -6.06 -3.09
CA GLY A 68 18.42 -6.95 -2.02
C GLY A 68 19.09 -8.24 -2.53
N GLY A 69 19.71 -8.20 -3.72
CA GLY A 69 20.30 -9.36 -4.38
C GLY A 69 19.30 -10.29 -5.09
N GLN A 70 18.02 -9.94 -5.10
CA GLN A 70 16.95 -10.73 -5.74
C GLN A 70 16.58 -10.12 -7.09
N SER A 71 16.32 -10.98 -8.09
CA SER A 71 15.73 -10.57 -9.36
C SER A 71 14.27 -10.20 -9.16
N VAL A 72 13.88 -8.96 -9.48
CA VAL A 72 12.53 -8.43 -9.23
C VAL A 72 12.00 -7.71 -10.46
N ALA A 73 10.80 -8.10 -10.89
CA ALA A 73 9.98 -7.37 -11.85
C ALA A 73 8.83 -6.69 -11.10
N SER A 74 8.72 -5.38 -11.21
CA SER A 74 7.64 -4.60 -10.60
C SER A 74 6.80 -3.92 -11.68
N PHE A 75 5.48 -3.98 -11.53
CA PHE A 75 4.54 -3.34 -12.43
C PHE A 75 3.87 -2.17 -11.72
N GLY A 76 3.90 -1.00 -12.35
CA GLY A 76 3.22 0.19 -11.83
C GLY A 76 3.68 1.49 -12.48
N LEU A 77 3.10 2.59 -12.01
CA LEU A 77 3.50 3.95 -12.38
C LEU A 77 4.83 4.32 -11.72
N THR A 78 5.60 5.18 -12.36
CA THR A 78 6.85 5.70 -11.81
C THR A 78 6.59 6.50 -10.52
N ALA A 79 7.49 6.38 -9.54
CA ALA A 79 7.39 7.04 -8.23
C ALA A 79 6.17 6.65 -7.37
N GLN A 80 5.47 5.56 -7.70
CA GLN A 80 4.42 4.97 -6.87
C GLN A 80 4.84 3.57 -6.39
N SER A 81 4.27 3.12 -5.28
CA SER A 81 4.45 1.73 -4.84
C SER A 81 3.85 0.79 -5.89
N PRO A 82 4.61 -0.21 -6.39
CA PRO A 82 4.14 -1.07 -7.46
C PRO A 82 3.00 -1.97 -6.95
N PRO A 83 1.79 -1.91 -7.56
CA PRO A 83 0.69 -2.78 -7.16
C PRO A 83 0.97 -4.27 -7.40
N ILE A 84 1.90 -4.61 -8.29
CA ILE A 84 2.23 -6.01 -8.59
C ILE A 84 3.74 -6.17 -8.66
N MET A 85 4.26 -7.21 -8.01
CA MET A 85 5.67 -7.57 -8.05
C MET A 85 5.83 -9.07 -8.23
N LEU A 86 6.80 -9.47 -9.03
CA LEU A 86 7.30 -10.84 -9.13
C LEU A 86 8.77 -10.83 -8.72
N ALA A 87 9.15 -11.70 -7.79
CA ALA A 87 10.51 -11.75 -7.27
C ALA A 87 11.02 -13.18 -7.15
N CYS A 88 12.28 -13.42 -7.50
CA CYS A 88 12.97 -14.63 -7.08
C CYS A 88 13.45 -14.47 -5.64
N ILE A 89 12.71 -15.02 -4.68
CA ILE A 89 12.98 -14.78 -3.26
C ILE A 89 14.08 -15.71 -2.71
N ALA A 90 14.23 -16.88 -3.31
CA ALA A 90 15.29 -17.84 -3.09
C ALA A 90 15.43 -18.72 -4.34
N LYS A 91 16.56 -19.41 -4.52
CA LYS A 91 16.73 -20.32 -5.65
C LYS A 91 15.58 -21.33 -5.72
N GLY A 92 14.90 -21.40 -6.86
CA GLY A 92 13.75 -22.27 -7.07
C GLY A 92 12.42 -21.77 -6.48
N SER A 93 12.37 -20.57 -5.90
CA SER A 93 11.18 -20.01 -5.24
C SER A 93 10.86 -18.59 -5.75
N VAL A 94 9.74 -18.48 -6.45
CA VAL A 94 9.23 -17.22 -7.01
C VAL A 94 8.05 -16.74 -6.18
N GLN A 95 8.05 -15.45 -5.83
CA GLN A 95 6.96 -14.83 -5.11
C GLN A 95 6.23 -13.83 -6.01
N LEU A 96 4.93 -14.01 -6.16
CA LEU A 96 4.01 -13.02 -6.70
C LEU A 96 3.41 -12.24 -5.53
N ARG A 97 3.48 -10.91 -5.59
CA ARG A 97 2.86 -10.00 -4.61
C ARG A 97 1.88 -9.08 -5.34
N VAL A 98 0.68 -8.97 -4.81
CA VAL A 98 -0.36 -8.03 -5.25
C VAL A 98 -0.70 -7.12 -4.08
N ALA A 99 -0.68 -5.80 -4.29
CA ALA A 99 -1.00 -4.83 -3.25
C ALA A 99 -2.46 -4.98 -2.81
N GLY A 100 -2.69 -5.00 -1.50
CA GLY A 100 -4.02 -5.14 -0.94
C GLY A 100 -3.98 -5.64 0.49
N ASN A 101 -4.95 -5.19 1.28
CA ASN A 101 -5.10 -5.64 2.66
C ASN A 101 -5.77 -7.01 2.65
N VAL A 102 -5.25 -7.92 3.46
CA VAL A 102 -5.75 -9.29 3.52
C VAL A 102 -5.67 -9.83 4.95
N THR A 103 -6.76 -10.46 5.38
CA THR A 103 -6.88 -11.02 6.75
C THR A 103 -6.91 -12.55 6.75
N THR A 104 -7.18 -13.17 5.60
CA THR A 104 -7.22 -14.63 5.41
C THR A 104 -6.61 -15.01 4.07
N ALA A 105 -6.20 -16.27 3.91
CA ALA A 105 -5.80 -16.78 2.59
C ALA A 105 -6.90 -16.48 1.54
N THR A 106 -6.50 -15.93 0.40
CA THR A 106 -7.42 -15.35 -0.59
C THR A 106 -7.26 -16.06 -1.93
N PRO A 107 -8.36 -16.45 -2.61
CA PRO A 107 -8.31 -17.03 -3.94
C PRO A 107 -7.74 -16.06 -4.98
N ILE A 108 -6.88 -16.60 -5.86
CA ILE A 108 -6.24 -15.87 -6.94
C ILE A 108 -6.40 -16.66 -8.23
N GLY A 109 -6.82 -16.01 -9.31
CA GLY A 109 -6.87 -16.56 -10.66
C GLY A 109 -5.80 -15.92 -11.53
N ILE A 110 -5.04 -16.73 -12.26
CA ILE A 110 -4.16 -16.24 -13.32
C ILE A 110 -4.65 -16.76 -14.66
N THR A 111 -5.10 -15.87 -15.54
CA THR A 111 -5.58 -16.23 -16.88
C THR A 111 -4.57 -15.80 -17.92
N THR A 112 -4.12 -16.75 -18.74
CA THR A 112 -3.11 -16.57 -19.78
C THR A 112 -3.64 -17.11 -21.11
N SER A 113 -2.92 -16.91 -22.22
CA SER A 113 -3.27 -17.60 -23.46
C SER A 113 -3.06 -19.12 -23.41
N GLY A 114 -2.31 -19.63 -22.41
CA GLY A 114 -2.07 -21.06 -22.19
C GLY A 114 -3.09 -21.73 -21.25
N GLY A 115 -4.00 -20.96 -20.63
CA GLY A 115 -5.01 -21.48 -19.71
C GLY A 115 -5.23 -20.60 -18.49
N THR A 116 -6.12 -21.04 -17.61
CA THR A 116 -6.45 -20.39 -16.33
C THR A 116 -5.95 -21.25 -15.17
N PHE A 117 -5.24 -20.63 -14.25
CA PHE A 117 -4.58 -21.28 -13.12
C PHE A 117 -5.21 -20.75 -11.82
N PRO A 118 -6.03 -21.56 -11.12
CA PRO A 118 -6.50 -21.21 -9.79
C PRO A 118 -5.38 -21.42 -8.77
N LEU A 119 -5.18 -20.43 -7.91
CA LEU A 119 -4.19 -20.40 -6.85
C LEU A 119 -4.84 -19.94 -5.55
N MET A 120 -4.14 -20.14 -4.43
CA MET A 120 -4.47 -19.54 -3.14
C MET A 120 -3.27 -18.73 -2.67
N SER A 121 -3.53 -17.59 -2.03
CA SER A 121 -2.48 -16.83 -1.38
C SER A 121 -1.91 -17.60 -0.19
N ASP A 122 -0.66 -17.30 0.14
CA ASP A 122 -0.05 -17.67 1.41
C ASP A 122 -0.87 -17.09 2.57
N PRO A 123 -0.86 -17.73 3.77
CA PRO A 123 -1.51 -17.17 4.95
C PRO A 123 -0.94 -15.79 5.29
N PRO A 124 -1.78 -14.76 5.43
CA PRO A 124 -1.29 -13.41 5.70
C PRO A 124 -0.83 -13.27 7.14
N SER A 125 0.21 -12.46 7.36
CA SER A 125 0.56 -11.96 8.69
C SER A 125 -0.42 -10.87 9.14
N PRO A 126 -0.65 -10.67 10.45
CA PRO A 126 -1.44 -9.54 10.93
C PRO A 126 -0.93 -8.20 10.37
N GLY A 127 -1.85 -7.41 9.79
CA GLY A 127 -1.50 -6.13 9.16
C GLY A 127 -0.86 -6.23 7.77
N ALA A 128 -0.91 -7.39 7.11
CA ALA A 128 -0.41 -7.55 5.75
C ALA A 128 -1.11 -6.59 4.76
N THR A 129 -0.30 -5.84 4.02
CA THR A 129 -0.71 -4.90 2.96
C THR A 129 -0.43 -5.43 1.55
N ALA A 130 -0.07 -6.70 1.46
CA ALA A 130 0.09 -7.41 0.20
C ALA A 130 -0.48 -8.83 0.33
N ILE A 131 -1.13 -9.26 -0.76
CA ILE A 131 -1.52 -10.64 -0.99
C ILE A 131 -0.35 -11.31 -1.69
N VAL A 132 0.12 -12.43 -1.15
CA VAL A 132 1.35 -13.08 -1.57
C VAL A 132 1.06 -14.50 -2.02
N VAL A 133 1.68 -14.94 -3.12
CA VAL A 133 1.71 -16.35 -3.55
C VAL A 133 3.16 -16.75 -3.73
N THR A 134 3.57 -17.81 -3.05
CA THR A 134 4.89 -18.41 -3.25
C THR A 134 4.77 -19.66 -4.13
N LEU A 135 5.49 -19.67 -5.25
CA LEU A 135 5.43 -20.69 -6.27
C LEU A 135 6.83 -21.31 -6.48
N PRO A 136 6.93 -22.63 -6.74
CA PRO A 136 8.18 -23.18 -7.23
C PRO A 136 8.52 -22.55 -8.60
N ALA A 137 9.80 -22.29 -8.89
CA ALA A 137 10.24 -21.64 -10.14
C ALA A 137 9.90 -22.45 -11.42
N ARG A 138 9.51 -23.72 -11.25
CA ARG A 138 9.04 -24.63 -12.31
C ARG A 138 7.50 -24.77 -12.34
N ALA A 139 6.76 -23.93 -11.61
CA ALA A 139 5.30 -23.94 -11.64
C ALA A 139 4.81 -23.61 -13.07
N PRO A 140 3.90 -24.40 -13.67
CA PRO A 140 3.44 -24.20 -15.04
C PRO A 140 2.83 -22.82 -15.30
N VAL A 141 2.21 -22.22 -14.28
CA VAL A 141 1.62 -20.86 -14.36
C VAL A 141 2.67 -19.79 -14.68
N LEU A 142 3.92 -19.96 -14.22
CA LEU A 142 4.98 -18.99 -14.47
C LEU A 142 5.38 -18.99 -15.95
N ASP A 143 5.57 -20.18 -16.54
CA ASP A 143 5.80 -20.30 -17.99
C ASP A 143 4.62 -19.76 -18.80
N ALA A 144 3.39 -20.09 -18.38
CA ALA A 144 2.19 -19.62 -19.05
C ALA A 144 2.07 -18.08 -19.03
N MET A 145 2.52 -17.42 -17.95
CA MET A 145 2.60 -15.96 -17.87
C MET A 145 3.67 -15.41 -18.82
N ALA A 146 4.89 -15.97 -18.77
CA ALA A 146 6.04 -15.53 -19.57
C ALA A 146 5.80 -15.64 -21.08
N PHE A 147 5.08 -16.69 -21.51
CA PHE A 147 4.77 -16.97 -22.92
C PHE A 147 3.34 -16.60 -23.33
N SER A 148 2.62 -15.84 -22.50
CA SER A 148 1.25 -15.43 -22.85
C SER A 148 1.26 -14.49 -24.06
N ARG A 149 0.27 -14.64 -24.95
CA ARG A 149 0.13 -13.80 -26.15
C ARG A 149 -0.34 -12.39 -25.80
N GLY A 150 0.61 -11.47 -25.70
CA GLY A 150 0.37 -10.03 -25.51
C GLY A 150 0.09 -9.64 -24.06
N ARG A 151 -0.87 -10.29 -23.40
CA ARG A 151 -1.25 -9.99 -22.01
C ARG A 151 -1.65 -11.23 -21.23
N PHE A 152 -1.80 -11.08 -19.93
CA PHE A 152 -2.41 -12.05 -19.01
C PHE A 152 -3.17 -11.29 -17.92
N VAL A 153 -3.99 -11.99 -17.15
CA VAL A 153 -4.82 -11.40 -16.10
C VAL A 153 -4.43 -11.99 -14.76
N ILE A 154 -4.32 -11.14 -13.74
CA ILE A 154 -4.30 -11.54 -12.34
C ILE A 154 -5.59 -11.06 -11.70
N GLU A 155 -6.37 -11.99 -11.17
CA GLU A 155 -7.61 -11.74 -10.45
C GLU A 155 -7.44 -12.14 -9.01
N VAL A 156 -7.65 -11.20 -8.09
CA VAL A 156 -7.68 -11.49 -6.66
C VAL A 156 -9.10 -11.29 -6.15
N ALA A 157 -9.61 -12.24 -5.37
CA ALA A 157 -10.95 -12.14 -4.82
C ALA A 157 -11.10 -10.83 -4.02
N GLY A 158 -12.14 -10.05 -4.34
CA GLY A 158 -12.38 -8.74 -3.71
C GLY A 158 -11.64 -7.56 -4.36
N GLN A 159 -10.83 -7.77 -5.40
CA GLN A 159 -10.15 -6.70 -6.15
C GLN A 159 -10.68 -6.57 -7.58
N LEU A 160 -10.25 -5.51 -8.27
CA LEU A 160 -10.41 -5.39 -9.72
C LEU A 160 -9.33 -6.23 -10.42
N PRO A 161 -9.66 -6.91 -11.54
CA PRO A 161 -8.67 -7.63 -12.33
C PRO A 161 -7.54 -6.72 -12.80
N SER A 162 -6.31 -7.24 -12.77
CA SER A 162 -5.15 -6.58 -13.35
C SER A 162 -4.81 -7.20 -14.70
N TYR A 163 -4.96 -6.42 -15.77
CA TYR A 163 -4.66 -6.82 -17.15
C TYR A 163 -3.24 -6.38 -17.48
N LEU A 164 -2.31 -7.34 -17.47
CA LEU A 164 -0.87 -7.07 -17.48
C LEU A 164 -0.25 -7.50 -18.81
N PRO A 165 0.66 -6.69 -19.38
CA PRO A 165 1.38 -7.11 -20.56
C PRO A 165 2.35 -8.24 -20.23
N ALA A 166 2.48 -9.20 -21.16
CA ALA A 166 3.42 -10.32 -21.07
C ALA A 166 4.81 -9.91 -21.58
N TRP A 167 5.47 -9.00 -20.87
CA TRP A 167 6.77 -8.44 -21.26
C TRP A 167 7.98 -9.21 -20.68
N PRO A 168 9.19 -9.02 -21.24
CA PRO A 168 10.37 -9.82 -20.90
C PRO A 168 10.81 -9.77 -19.43
N GLU A 169 10.45 -8.73 -18.68
CA GLU A 169 10.82 -8.60 -17.26
C GLU A 169 10.27 -9.77 -16.42
N VAL A 170 9.05 -10.24 -16.74
CA VAL A 170 8.43 -11.39 -16.07
C VAL A 170 9.23 -12.66 -16.34
N ALA A 171 9.53 -12.93 -17.62
CA ALA A 171 10.33 -14.08 -18.04
C ALA A 171 11.72 -14.07 -17.41
N ARG A 172 12.35 -12.89 -17.32
CA ARG A 172 13.68 -12.73 -16.72
C ARG A 172 13.71 -13.15 -15.25
N VAL A 173 12.74 -12.73 -14.45
CA VAL A 173 12.66 -13.15 -13.03
C VAL A 173 12.52 -14.65 -12.90
N ILE A 174 11.71 -15.26 -13.78
CA ILE A 174 11.48 -16.71 -13.78
C ILE A 174 12.77 -17.46 -14.13
N GLU A 175 13.47 -17.04 -15.18
CA GLU A 175 14.73 -17.67 -15.60
C GLU A 175 15.86 -17.46 -14.60
N ASP A 176 16.00 -16.27 -14.01
CA ASP A 176 16.98 -16.02 -12.95
C ASP A 176 16.76 -16.91 -11.71
N CYS A 177 15.56 -17.46 -11.53
CA CYS A 177 15.20 -18.27 -10.37
C CYS A 177 15.35 -19.78 -10.57
N ARG A 178 15.65 -20.24 -11.79
CA ARG A 178 15.60 -21.64 -12.21
C ARG A 178 16.84 -22.48 -11.96
#